data_AF-B9TGB9-F1
#
_entry.id   AF-B9TGB9-F1
#
_cell.length_a   1.000
_cell.length_b   1.000
_cell.length_c   1.000
_cell.angle_alpha   90.00
_cell.angle_beta   90.00
_cell.angle_gamma   90.00
#
_symmetry.space_group_name_H-M   'P 1'
#
loop_
_entity.id
_entity.type
_entity.pdbx_description
1 polymer ?
#
loop_
_entity_poly.entity_id
_entity_poly.type
_entity_poly.pdbx_seq_one_letter_code
_entity_poly.pdbx_strand_id
1 'polypeptide(L)'
;TDVAGEVVEVGPGVKNFQTGDKVVAHLSHPIGGGLAEFAVAKESLTVARPPEVSAAEGSTLPIAGLTAHQALTQSAGIKLDGNGKQANIL
;
A
#
# COMPACT_ATOMS: atom_id res chain seq x y z
N THR A 1 1.86 5.17 8.30
CA THR A 1 1.58 3.86 8.93
C THR A 1 0.86 3.00 7.93
N ASP A 2 1.13 1.71 7.93
CA ASP A 2 0.56 0.78 6.98
C ASP A 2 -0.66 0.08 7.58
N VAL A 3 -1.74 -0.03 6.80
CA VAL A 3 -2.98 -0.69 7.23
C VAL A 3 -3.58 -1.49 6.09
N ALA A 4 -4.33 -2.53 6.46
CA ALA A 4 -5.19 -3.26 5.53
C ALA A 4 -6.48 -3.63 6.25
N GLY A 5 -7.61 -3.53 5.54
CA GLY A 5 -8.91 -3.66 6.17
C GLY A 5 -10.04 -3.70 5.16
N GLU A 6 -11.23 -3.30 5.61
CA GLU A 6 -12.44 -3.17 4.82
C GLU A 6 -12.92 -1.72 4.88
N VAL A 7 -13.38 -1.18 3.75
CA VAL A 7 -14.02 0.13 3.70
C VAL A 7 -15.39 0.06 4.37
N VAL A 8 -15.59 0.85 5.41
CA VAL A 8 -16.90 0.94 6.10
C VAL A 8 -17.72 2.14 5.65
N GLU A 9 -17.06 3.22 5.22
CA GLU A 9 -17.67 4.45 4.73
C GLU A 9 -16.76 5.12 3.70
N VAL A 10 -17.33 5.86 2.76
CA VAL A 10 -16.59 6.67 1.77
C VAL A 10 -17.05 8.12 1.79
N GLY A 11 -16.10 9.04 1.61
CA GLY A 11 -16.40 10.47 1.53
C GLY A 11 -17.05 10.85 0.19
N PRO A 12 -17.73 12.02 0.09
CA PRO A 12 -18.51 12.41 -1.09
C PRO A 12 -17.73 12.50 -2.42
N GLY A 13 -16.41 12.63 -2.35
CA GLY A 13 -15.53 12.75 -3.54
C GLY A 13 -14.86 11.45 -3.98
N VAL A 14 -15.03 10.36 -3.23
CA VAL A 14 -14.42 9.06 -3.53
C VAL A 14 -15.17 8.41 -4.70
N LYS A 15 -14.42 7.89 -5.68
CA LYS A 15 -14.99 7.29 -6.89
C LYS A 15 -14.60 5.84 -7.10
N ASN A 16 -13.45 5.43 -6.56
CA ASN A 16 -12.84 4.14 -6.85
C ASN A 16 -13.08 3.08 -5.76
N PHE A 17 -13.76 3.45 -4.67
CA PHE A 17 -14.04 2.55 -3.55
C PHE A 17 -15.48 2.72 -3.05
N GLN A 18 -15.99 1.67 -2.44
CA GLN A 18 -17.30 1.61 -1.79
C GLN A 18 -17.24 0.77 -0.52
N THR A 19 -18.27 0.87 0.33
CA THR A 19 -18.38 0.04 1.53
C THR A 19 -18.32 -1.45 1.17
N GLY A 20 -17.55 -2.23 1.95
CA GLY A 20 -17.30 -3.65 1.74
C GLY A 20 -15.99 -3.97 1.00
N ASP A 21 -15.36 -2.99 0.35
CA ASP A 21 -14.13 -3.21 -0.40
C ASP A 21 -12.97 -3.56 0.53
N LYS A 22 -12.22 -4.62 0.19
CA LYS A 22 -10.98 -4.98 0.88
C LYS A 22 -9.85 -4.13 0.33
N VAL A 23 -9.11 -3.47 1.22
CA VAL A 23 -8.10 -2.48 0.81
C VAL A 23 -6.80 -2.60 1.60
N VAL A 24 -5.74 -2.08 0.99
CA VAL A 24 -4.47 -1.73 1.63
C VAL A 24 -4.28 -0.23 1.48
N ALA A 25 -3.82 0.45 2.53
CA ALA A 25 -3.61 1.89 2.49
C ALA A 25 -2.37 2.34 3.25
N HIS A 26 -1.78 3.44 2.77
CA HIS A 26 -0.75 4.19 3.48
C HIS A 26 -1.36 5.41 4.16
N LEU A 27 -1.37 5.40 5.50
CA LEU A 27 -1.82 6.53 6.31
C LEU A 27 -0.73 7.59 6.40
N SER A 28 -1.11 8.86 6.18
CA SER A 28 -0.18 9.99 6.15
C SER A 28 0.58 10.15 7.47
N HIS A 29 1.90 10.36 7.36
CA HIS A 29 2.84 10.42 8.48
C HIS A 29 2.48 11.38 9.63
N PRO A 30 1.91 12.58 9.41
CA PRO A 30 1.57 13.49 10.52
C PRO A 30 0.39 13.02 11.37
N ILE A 31 -0.45 12.12 10.84
CA ILE A 31 -1.76 11.79 11.40
C ILE A 31 -1.72 10.41 12.08
N GLY A 32 -0.93 9.47 11.55
CA GLY A 32 -0.88 8.10 12.09
C GLY A 32 -2.24 7.40 11.97
N GLY A 33 -2.68 6.74 13.05
CA GLY A 33 -4.04 6.18 13.17
C GLY A 33 -4.17 4.66 12.96
N GLY A 34 -3.08 3.94 12.69
CA GLY A 34 -3.14 2.49 12.45
C GLY A 34 -3.32 1.60 13.69
N LEU A 35 -3.08 2.14 14.90
CA LEU A 35 -3.31 1.42 16.16
C LEU A 35 -4.73 1.71 16.69
N ALA A 36 -5.72 1.45 15.85
CA ALA A 36 -7.13 1.69 16.13
C ALA A 36 -7.99 0.71 15.31
N GLU A 37 -9.25 0.54 15.70
CA GLU A 37 -10.22 -0.27 14.95
C GLU A 37 -10.62 0.40 13.62
N PHE A 38 -10.53 1.73 13.56
CA PHE A 38 -10.87 2.54 12.39
C PHE A 38 -9.80 3.59 12.11
N ALA A 39 -9.55 3.83 10.82
CA ALA A 39 -8.64 4.87 10.35
C ALA A 39 -9.15 5.49 9.04
N VAL A 40 -8.81 6.75 8.80
CA VAL A 40 -9.15 7.46 7.56
C VAL A 40 -7.96 7.44 6.61
N ALA A 41 -8.15 6.89 5.41
CA ALA A 41 -7.17 6.89 4.34
C ALA A 41 -7.61 7.79 3.18
N LYS A 42 -6.65 8.44 2.52
CA LYS A 42 -6.92 9.18 1.27
C LYS A 42 -7.10 8.18 0.13
N GLU A 43 -8.11 8.39 -0.72
CA GLU A 43 -8.34 7.56 -1.92
C GLU A 43 -7.06 7.38 -2.76
N SER A 44 -6.27 8.44 -2.92
CA SER A 44 -5.02 8.41 -3.69
C SER A 44 -3.88 7.58 -3.08
N LEU A 45 -4.02 7.14 -1.83
CA LEU A 45 -3.07 6.31 -1.10
C LEU A 45 -3.67 4.97 -0.66
N THR A 46 -4.81 4.60 -1.25
CA THR A 46 -5.53 3.36 -1.01
C THR A 46 -5.59 2.56 -2.30
N VAL A 47 -5.43 1.24 -2.19
CA VAL A 47 -5.53 0.31 -3.31
C VAL A 47 -6.38 -0.90 -2.92
N ALA A 48 -7.02 -1.52 -3.91
CA ALA A 48 -7.77 -2.76 -3.69
C ALA A 48 -6.82 -3.88 -3.24
N ARG A 49 -7.25 -4.65 -2.23
CA ARG A 49 -6.55 -5.84 -1.77
C ARG A 49 -7.12 -7.06 -2.51
N PRO A 50 -6.32 -7.76 -3.32
CA PRO A 50 -6.79 -8.96 -4.00
C PRO A 50 -7.12 -10.07 -2.98
N PRO A 51 -8.05 -10.98 -3.29
CA PRO A 51 -8.56 -11.97 -2.33
C PRO A 51 -7.48 -12.97 -1.89
N GLU A 52 -6.43 -13.17 -2.69
CA GLU A 52 -5.31 -14.06 -2.38
C GLU A 52 -4.37 -13.47 -1.30
N VAL A 53 -4.44 -12.16 -1.04
CA VAL A 53 -3.57 -11.47 -0.09
C VAL A 53 -4.33 -11.23 1.22
N SER A 54 -3.81 -11.78 2.32
CA SER A 54 -4.38 -11.57 3.64
C SER A 54 -4.23 -10.12 4.11
N ALA A 55 -5.02 -9.71 5.11
CA ALA A 55 -4.88 -8.39 5.71
C ALA A 55 -3.49 -8.19 6.32
N ALA A 56 -2.97 -9.22 6.99
CA ALA A 56 -1.64 -9.18 7.61
C ALA A 56 -0.55 -8.93 6.57
N GLU A 57 -0.53 -9.70 5.48
CA GLU A 57 0.46 -9.53 4.40
C GLU A 57 0.32 -8.16 3.74
N GLY A 58 -0.91 -7.77 3.37
CA GLY A 58 -1.18 -6.48 2.74
C GLY A 58 -0.71 -5.28 3.56
N SER A 59 -0.85 -5.35 4.89
CA SER A 59 -0.43 -4.29 5.81
C SER A 59 1.08 -4.11 5.93
N THR A 60 1.91 -4.97 5.32
CA THR A 60 3.38 -4.85 5.36
C THR A 60 3.96 -4.20 4.10
N LEU A 61 3.15 -4.04 3.05
CA LEU A 61 3.62 -3.62 1.73
C LEU A 61 3.86 -2.12 1.57
N PRO A 62 3.01 -1.20 2.10
CA PRO A 62 3.08 0.19 1.67
C PRO A 62 4.41 0.88 1.96
N ILE A 63 4.91 0.91 3.20
CA ILE A 63 6.19 1.60 3.48
C ILE A 63 7.38 0.71 3.10
N ALA A 64 7.45 -0.52 3.62
CA ALA A 64 8.63 -1.37 3.43
C ALA A 64 8.79 -1.79 1.97
N GLY A 65 7.71 -2.24 1.34
CA GLY A 65 7.71 -2.66 -0.06
C GLY A 65 7.98 -1.51 -1.02
N LEU A 66 7.32 -0.34 -0.87
CA LEU A 66 7.60 0.81 -1.74
C LEU A 66 9.01 1.35 -1.55
N THR A 67 9.54 1.37 -0.32
CA THR A 67 10.91 1.83 -0.06
C THR A 67 11.92 0.92 -0.74
N ALA A 68 11.77 -0.40 -0.60
CA ALA A 68 12.63 -1.36 -1.29
C ALA A 68 12.50 -1.23 -2.81
N HIS A 69 11.28 -1.10 -3.33
CA HIS A 69 11.02 -0.92 -4.75
C HIS A 69 11.68 0.36 -5.29
N GLN A 70 11.54 1.49 -4.59
CA GLN A 70 12.17 2.75 -4.96
C GLN A 70 13.70 2.67 -4.93
N ALA A 71 14.29 2.07 -3.88
CA ALA A 71 15.72 1.89 -3.78
C ALA A 71 16.26 1.07 -4.96
N LEU A 72 15.60 -0.03 -5.32
CA LEU A 72 16.01 -0.89 -6.43
C LEU A 72 15.83 -0.21 -7.79
N THR A 73 14.64 0.34 -8.06
CA THR A 73 14.29 0.83 -9.40
C THR A 73 14.78 2.24 -9.70
N GLN A 74 14.77 3.13 -8.70
CA GLN A 74 15.09 4.55 -8.88
C GLN A 74 16.53 4.85 -8.46
N SER A 75 16.96 4.37 -7.29
CA SER A 75 18.31 4.65 -6.80
C SER A 75 19.37 3.76 -7.45
N ALA A 76 19.09 2.45 -7.57
CA ALA A 76 20.02 1.48 -8.18
C ALA A 76 19.79 1.25 -9.68
N GLY A 77 18.70 1.77 -10.26
CA GLY A 77 18.40 1.66 -11.69
C GLY A 77 18.08 0.25 -12.18
N ILE A 78 17.65 -0.65 -11.29
CA ILE A 78 17.32 -2.04 -11.59
C ILE A 78 15.96 -2.14 -12.26
N LYS A 79 15.86 -2.96 -13.32
CA LYS A 79 14.59 -3.31 -13.97
C LYS A 79 14.06 -4.62 -13.40
N LEU A 80 12.81 -4.60 -12.93
CA LEU A 80 12.11 -5.76 -12.36
C LEU A 80 11.24 -6.49 -13.41
N ASP A 81 11.44 -6.20 -14.70
CA ASP A 81 10.70 -6.78 -15.83
C ASP A 81 11.28 -8.10 -16.34
N GLY A 82 12.32 -8.62 -15.68
CA GLY A 82 13.02 -9.85 -16.06
C GLY A 82 14.03 -9.70 -17.20
N ASN A 83 14.12 -8.53 -17.83
CA ASN A 83 15.01 -8.26 -18.98
C ASN A 83 16.27 -7.46 -18.59
N GLY A 84 16.40 -7.10 -17.32
CA GLY A 84 17.55 -6.36 -16.79
C GLY A 84 18.82 -7.21 -16.69
N LYS A 85 19.98 -6.54 -16.72
CA LYS A 85 21.27 -7.18 -16.42
C LYS A 85 21.29 -7.58 -14.95
N GLN A 86 21.69 -8.81 -14.65
CA GLN A 86 21.84 -9.29 -13.29
C GLN A 86 22.83 -8.42 -12.51
N ALA A 87 22.44 -7.96 -11.33
CA ALA A 87 23.24 -7.12 -10.45
C ALA A 87 23.27 -7.74 -9.06
N ASN A 88 24.42 -7.69 -8.39
CA ASN A 88 24.51 -8.05 -6.98
C ASN A 88 24.22 -6.80 -6.13
N ILE A 89 23.27 -6.92 -5.21
CA ILE A 89 22.77 -5.80 -4.39
C ILE A 89 23.17 -6.00 -2.90
N LEU A 90 23.95 -7.05 -2.61
CA LEU A 90 24.52 -7.37 -1.30
C LEU A 90 26.04 -7.51 -1.37
#